data_AF-B4PRG2-F1
#
_entry.id   AF-B4PRG2-F1
#
_cell.length_a   1.000
_cell.length_b   1.000
_cell.length_c   1.000
_cell.angle_alpha   90.00
_cell.angle_beta   90.00
_cell.angle_gamma   90.00
#
_symmetry.space_group_name_H-M   'P 1'
#
loop_
_entity.id
_entity.type
_entity.pdbx_description
1 polymer ?
#
loop_
_entity_poly.entity_id
_entity_poly.type
_entity_poly.pdbx_seq_one_letter_code
_entity_poly.pdbx_strand_id
1 'polypeptide(L)'
;MKFRLAAFWLFLLTVGGNHKLLSHVPPMGVAAEKQPLHKGNELENAMKLRETPKQSRVIGDITTTIQPDSDPGRSIGHQTVRRAKAPPPSLELHFRESLNKLLAGDETNHVDQTNATGNTTVAALATDEGRGDHEPTTTHHPERRHVVPDKLQYTQEIQVKQGRLMGITRRFQVTSGLRQVDQFLGLPYAEAPTGNRRFMPPGAPLPWQGLKIARHLPPVCPQKLPDLSPLGSENMSRARHKHLSRLLPYLRTESEDCLYLNLYVPHEEPQSTPKQYAVLVYLHGESFEWNSGNAYDGSVLSSYGEVIVVTVNYRLGVLGFLRPSIDAHNIANYALLDQIAALHWIKENIEAFGGDNSRVTLMGHSTGAACVNYLMVSPVASGLFHRAILMSGSAMSDWAASNQSLQLTMQIAHALECPLNEHVEAEDDDVLLDCLRHRRYQDILHIPTALTQFSTSLGPIVDGHVIPNQPYKVMGHYTEHFSRV
;
A
#
# COMPACT_ATOMS: atom_id res chain seq x y z
N MET A 1 -19.91 -23.44 42.39
CA MET A 1 -18.68 -23.74 41.63
C MET A 1 -18.23 -22.49 40.90
N LYS A 2 -17.24 -21.79 41.46
CA LYS A 2 -16.61 -20.56 40.93
C LYS A 2 -15.13 -20.90 40.78
N PHE A 3 -14.58 -20.81 39.58
CA PHE A 3 -13.11 -20.82 39.39
C PHE A 3 -12.67 -19.48 38.84
N ARG A 4 -11.78 -18.85 39.59
CA ARG A 4 -11.16 -17.56 39.34
C ARG A 4 -9.93 -17.72 38.45
N LEU A 5 -9.75 -16.73 37.57
CA LEU A 5 -8.49 -16.35 36.93
C LEU A 5 -7.37 -16.14 37.99
N ALA A 6 -6.16 -16.62 37.67
CA ALA A 6 -4.87 -15.94 37.81
C ALA A 6 -3.72 -16.97 37.94
N ALA A 7 -3.06 -17.30 36.84
CA ALA A 7 -1.67 -17.80 36.83
C ALA A 7 -1.19 -17.91 35.37
N PHE A 8 -0.21 -17.06 35.00
CA PHE A 8 0.96 -17.36 34.14
C PHE A 8 1.60 -16.04 33.67
N TRP A 9 2.06 -15.26 34.64
CA TRP A 9 3.24 -14.41 34.51
C TRP A 9 4.21 -14.91 35.59
N LEU A 10 5.52 -14.81 35.32
CA LEU A 10 6.66 -15.34 36.09
C LEU A 10 7.00 -16.82 35.86
N PHE A 11 7.74 -17.08 34.77
CA PHE A 11 8.75 -18.13 34.81
C PHE A 11 9.97 -17.66 34.01
N LEU A 12 10.97 -17.13 34.73
CA LEU A 12 12.42 -17.18 34.47
C LEU A 12 13.12 -15.94 35.04
N LEU A 13 13.33 -15.97 36.36
CA LEU A 13 14.51 -15.42 37.00
C LEU A 13 14.77 -16.24 38.28
N THR A 14 16.05 -16.54 38.49
CA THR A 14 16.69 -17.13 39.68
C THR A 14 16.57 -18.63 39.93
N VAL A 15 17.57 -19.40 39.47
CA VAL A 15 18.46 -20.16 40.38
C VAL A 15 19.89 -19.98 39.88
N GLY A 16 20.75 -19.42 40.72
CA GLY A 16 22.16 -19.20 40.43
C GLY A 16 23.05 -20.38 40.86
N GLY A 17 24.28 -20.33 40.34
CA GLY A 17 25.48 -20.78 41.06
C GLY A 17 26.02 -22.17 40.72
N ASN A 18 27.07 -22.23 39.91
CA ASN A 18 28.33 -22.85 40.36
C ASN A 18 29.53 -22.45 39.48
N HIS A 19 30.55 -21.92 40.15
CA HIS A 19 31.87 -21.59 39.62
C HIS A 19 32.69 -22.86 39.33
N LYS A 20 33.50 -22.84 38.27
CA LYS A 20 34.87 -23.38 38.29
C LYS A 20 35.76 -22.69 37.24
N LEU A 21 36.94 -22.33 37.72
CA LEU A 21 38.07 -21.71 37.02
C LEU A 21 38.48 -22.45 35.75
N LEU A 22 38.97 -21.71 34.76
CA LEU A 22 40.25 -21.97 34.09
C LEU A 22 40.76 -20.68 33.44
N SER A 23 41.90 -20.22 33.94
CA SER A 23 42.72 -19.11 33.45
C SER A 23 43.92 -19.65 32.68
N HIS A 24 44.25 -19.06 31.53
CA HIS A 24 45.60 -18.78 30.99
C HIS A 24 45.44 -18.30 29.52
N VAL A 25 45.88 -17.15 28.99
CA VAL A 25 47.16 -16.36 28.96
C VAL A 25 47.26 -15.83 27.48
N PRO A 26 47.93 -14.72 27.07
CA PRO A 26 48.18 -13.38 27.64
C PRO A 26 47.82 -12.22 26.65
N PRO A 27 48.06 -10.93 26.98
CA PRO A 27 47.89 -9.78 26.09
C PRO A 27 49.23 -9.17 25.60
N MET A 28 49.29 -8.77 24.32
CA MET A 28 50.20 -7.78 23.72
C MET A 28 49.48 -7.30 22.44
N GLY A 29 49.22 -6.04 22.13
CA GLY A 29 49.92 -4.80 22.45
C GLY A 29 50.18 -4.11 21.10
N VAL A 30 49.28 -3.25 20.61
CA VAL A 30 49.54 -2.38 19.45
C VAL A 30 48.99 -0.99 19.72
N ALA A 31 49.85 -0.02 19.47
CA ALA A 31 49.77 1.38 19.87
C ALA A 31 48.60 2.15 19.23
N ALA A 32 48.00 3.03 20.02
CA ALA A 32 47.06 4.04 19.56
C ALA A 32 47.83 5.30 19.15
N GLU A 33 47.79 5.63 17.86
CA GLU A 33 48.19 6.93 17.34
C GLU A 33 46.95 7.81 17.23
N LYS A 34 46.90 8.89 18.03
CA LYS A 34 45.80 9.87 18.05
C LYS A 34 46.03 10.90 16.95
N GLN A 35 45.13 10.96 15.96
CA GLN A 35 44.92 12.17 15.14
C GLN A 35 43.61 12.86 15.56
N PRO A 36 43.57 14.20 15.67
CA PRO A 36 42.40 14.93 16.13
C PRO A 36 41.36 15.07 15.00
N LEU A 37 40.12 14.69 15.30
CA LEU A 37 38.96 14.95 14.46
C LEU A 37 38.64 16.45 14.48
N HIS A 38 38.75 17.13 13.35
CA HIS A 38 38.26 18.50 13.17
C HIS A 38 36.74 18.53 13.42
N LYS A 39 36.31 19.17 14.51
CA LYS A 39 34.91 19.56 14.71
C LYS A 39 34.62 20.78 13.84
N GLY A 40 33.99 20.54 12.69
CA GLY A 40 33.35 21.59 11.90
C GLY A 40 32.12 22.12 12.63
N ASN A 41 31.99 23.45 12.66
CA ASN A 41 31.01 24.19 13.46
C ASN A 41 29.62 24.18 12.78
N GLU A 42 28.89 23.06 12.86
CA GLU A 42 27.57 22.90 12.21
C GLU A 42 26.48 23.83 12.76
N LEU A 43 26.63 24.32 13.99
CA LEU A 43 25.72 25.33 14.56
C LEU A 43 25.87 26.71 13.92
N GLU A 44 27.06 27.03 13.40
CA GLU A 44 27.34 28.35 12.80
C GLU A 44 26.75 28.46 11.38
N ASN A 45 26.68 27.33 10.66
CA ASN A 45 26.00 27.25 9.36
C ASN A 45 24.47 27.28 9.49
N ALA A 46 23.92 26.74 10.59
CA ALA A 46 22.49 26.81 10.88
C ALA A 46 22.02 28.24 11.27
N MET A 47 22.91 29.06 11.83
CA MET A 47 22.61 30.46 12.18
C MET A 47 22.75 31.45 11.03
N LYS A 48 23.59 31.18 10.02
CA LYS A 48 23.77 32.07 8.86
C LYS A 48 22.58 32.12 7.88
N LEU A 49 21.62 31.20 8.00
CA LEU A 49 20.37 31.22 7.22
C LEU A 49 19.28 32.13 7.81
N ARG A 50 19.55 32.83 8.91
CA ARG A 50 18.59 33.74 9.57
C ARG A 50 18.72 35.22 9.19
N GLU A 51 19.76 35.63 8.45
CA GLU A 51 19.98 37.05 8.14
C GLU A 51 20.36 37.29 6.67
N THR A 52 19.39 37.20 5.75
CA THR A 52 19.39 38.00 4.52
C THR A 52 17.95 38.17 3.99
N PRO A 53 17.46 39.40 3.72
CA PRO A 53 16.15 39.61 3.12
C PRO A 53 16.22 39.71 1.58
N LYS A 54 15.22 39.07 0.94
CA LYS A 54 14.66 39.31 -0.42
C LYS A 54 15.58 39.14 -1.65
N GLN A 55 15.35 38.07 -2.42
CA GLN A 55 14.78 38.10 -3.78
C GLN A 55 14.92 36.72 -4.43
N SER A 56 13.80 36.02 -4.66
CA SER A 56 13.76 34.97 -5.68
C SER A 56 12.36 34.85 -6.27
N ARG A 57 12.34 34.61 -7.58
CA ARG A 57 11.24 34.75 -8.53
C ARG A 57 10.13 33.72 -8.31
N VAL A 58 8.90 34.18 -8.57
CA VAL A 58 7.67 33.41 -8.67
C VAL A 58 7.75 32.40 -9.81
N ILE A 59 7.50 31.12 -9.52
CA ILE A 59 6.97 30.14 -10.48
C ILE A 59 5.93 29.27 -9.74
N GLY A 60 4.66 29.42 -10.12
CA GLY A 60 3.56 28.47 -9.83
C GLY A 60 2.76 28.71 -8.56
N ASP A 61 1.58 29.34 -8.69
CA ASP A 61 0.65 29.72 -7.62
C ASP A 61 0.00 28.54 -6.87
N ILE A 62 0.29 28.43 -5.56
CA ILE A 62 -0.70 28.05 -4.53
C ILE A 62 -0.38 28.90 -3.28
N THR A 63 -1.14 29.96 -3.03
CA THR A 63 -1.10 30.70 -1.76
C THR A 63 -2.50 30.82 -1.17
N THR A 64 -2.73 30.16 -0.04
CA THR A 64 -3.78 30.51 0.92
C THR A 64 -3.18 31.47 1.95
N THR A 65 -3.67 32.70 1.96
CA THR A 65 -3.34 33.72 2.95
C THR A 65 -4.15 33.47 4.24
N ILE A 66 -3.49 33.39 5.40
CA ILE A 66 -4.14 33.40 6.71
C ILE A 66 -3.69 34.68 7.42
N GLN A 67 -4.65 35.55 7.75
CA GLN A 67 -4.42 36.70 8.64
C GLN A 67 -4.44 36.27 10.11
N PRO A 68 -3.64 36.87 10.99
CA PRO A 68 -3.68 36.59 12.42
C PRO A 68 -4.67 37.53 13.12
N ASP A 69 -5.66 36.97 13.81
CA ASP A 69 -6.51 37.72 14.76
C ASP A 69 -5.98 37.58 16.19
N SER A 70 -5.97 38.72 16.86
CA SER A 70 -5.51 38.96 18.22
C SER A 70 -6.69 39.00 19.20
N ASP A 71 -6.69 38.18 20.26
CA ASP A 71 -7.21 38.58 21.59
C ASP A 71 -6.78 37.59 22.70
N PRO A 72 -6.22 38.05 23.85
CA PRO A 72 -5.86 37.21 24.98
C PRO A 72 -6.89 37.33 26.11
N GLY A 73 -7.60 36.24 26.43
CA GLY A 73 -8.28 36.15 27.74
C GLY A 73 -9.47 35.19 27.81
N ARG A 74 -9.22 33.93 28.21
CA ARG A 74 -10.22 33.20 29.01
C ARG A 74 -9.60 32.02 29.78
N SER A 75 -9.85 32.03 31.09
CA SER A 75 -9.43 31.05 32.09
C SER A 75 -9.96 29.64 31.83
N ILE A 76 -9.10 28.64 32.01
CA ILE A 76 -9.40 27.21 31.91
C ILE A 76 -10.14 26.74 33.17
N GLY A 77 -11.38 26.28 33.00
CA GLY A 77 -12.11 25.51 34.00
C GLY A 77 -11.84 24.01 33.82
N HIS A 78 -11.50 23.32 34.91
CA HIS A 78 -11.36 21.86 34.95
C HIS A 78 -12.68 21.16 34.56
N GLN A 79 -12.66 20.36 33.49
CA GLN A 79 -13.71 19.38 33.20
C GLN A 79 -13.13 17.95 33.22
N THR A 80 -13.76 17.12 34.03
CA THR A 80 -13.46 15.72 34.29
C THR A 80 -13.84 14.86 33.08
N VAL A 81 -12.87 14.15 32.50
CA VAL A 81 -13.06 13.25 31.35
C VAL A 81 -13.88 12.02 31.76
N ARG A 82 -15.07 11.83 31.15
CA ARG A 82 -15.83 10.58 31.24
C ARG A 82 -15.30 9.57 30.22
N ARG A 83 -14.90 8.40 30.72
CA ARG A 83 -14.47 7.22 29.96
C ARG A 83 -15.59 6.74 29.03
N ALA A 84 -15.32 6.61 27.73
CA ALA A 84 -16.25 6.04 26.76
C ALA A 84 -16.56 4.57 27.10
N LYS A 85 -17.84 4.20 27.04
CA LYS A 85 -18.37 2.87 27.35
C LYS A 85 -18.09 1.93 26.17
N ALA A 86 -17.61 0.71 26.44
CA ALA A 86 -17.45 -0.33 25.42
C ALA A 86 -18.80 -0.65 24.74
N PRO A 87 -18.80 -1.01 23.45
CA PRO A 87 -20.01 -1.38 22.74
C PRO A 87 -20.65 -2.65 23.32
N PRO A 88 -21.97 -2.83 23.18
CA PRO A 88 -22.68 -3.97 23.77
C PRO A 88 -22.27 -5.31 23.11
N PRO A 89 -22.26 -6.42 23.87
CA PRO A 89 -21.76 -7.73 23.44
C PRO A 89 -22.54 -8.40 22.29
N SER A 90 -23.67 -7.84 21.86
CA SER A 90 -24.49 -8.38 20.77
C SER A 90 -23.87 -8.19 19.38
N LEU A 91 -23.08 -7.13 19.17
CA LEU A 91 -22.42 -6.87 17.88
C LEU A 91 -21.29 -7.86 17.57
N GLU A 92 -20.54 -8.27 18.58
CA GLU A 92 -19.42 -9.23 18.48
C GLU A 92 -19.92 -10.65 18.14
N LEU A 93 -21.04 -11.06 18.76
CA LEU A 93 -21.67 -12.36 18.53
C LEU A 93 -22.22 -12.47 17.11
N HIS A 94 -22.91 -11.42 16.63
CA HIS A 94 -23.41 -11.39 15.25
C HIS A 94 -22.30 -11.40 14.20
N PHE A 95 -21.16 -10.75 14.49
CA PHE A 95 -19.99 -10.79 13.61
C PHE A 95 -19.40 -12.20 13.50
N ARG A 96 -19.22 -12.91 14.61
CA ARG A 96 -18.67 -14.27 14.61
C ARG A 96 -19.61 -15.26 13.90
N GLU A 97 -20.92 -15.14 14.10
CA GLU A 97 -21.90 -15.99 13.42
C GLU A 97 -21.95 -15.74 11.91
N SER A 98 -21.89 -14.46 11.49
CA SER A 98 -21.92 -14.10 10.07
C SER A 98 -20.63 -14.51 9.35
N LEU A 99 -19.48 -14.35 10.01
CA LEU A 99 -18.18 -14.78 9.49
C LEU A 99 -18.08 -16.31 9.38
N ASN A 100 -18.57 -17.04 10.38
CA ASN A 100 -18.59 -18.51 10.35
C ASN A 100 -19.49 -19.04 9.23
N LYS A 101 -20.64 -18.39 8.95
CA LYS A 101 -21.50 -18.74 7.82
C LYS A 101 -20.86 -18.46 6.46
N LEU A 102 -20.09 -17.38 6.35
CA LEU A 102 -19.36 -17.04 5.13
C LEU A 102 -18.21 -18.03 4.85
N LEU A 103 -17.53 -18.51 5.90
CA LEU A 103 -16.40 -19.44 5.80
C LEU A 103 -16.82 -20.91 5.66
N ALA A 104 -18.00 -21.29 6.13
CA ALA A 104 -18.53 -22.65 6.03
C ALA A 104 -19.09 -23.01 4.64
N GLY A 105 -19.24 -22.03 3.73
CA GLY A 105 -19.79 -22.24 2.39
C GLY A 105 -18.85 -22.92 1.38
N ASP A 106 -17.60 -23.20 1.75
CA ASP A 106 -16.54 -23.64 0.82
C ASP A 106 -15.97 -25.04 1.13
N GLU A 107 -16.60 -25.78 2.06
CA GLU A 107 -16.21 -27.17 2.40
C GLU A 107 -17.38 -28.16 2.24
N THR A 108 -17.92 -28.33 1.04
CA THR A 108 -18.55 -29.62 0.67
C THR A 108 -18.42 -29.87 -0.84
N ASN A 109 -17.49 -30.78 -1.20
CA ASN A 109 -17.59 -31.81 -2.26
C ASN A 109 -16.22 -32.10 -2.90
N HIS A 110 -15.51 -33.09 -2.35
CA HIS A 110 -15.10 -34.31 -3.06
C HIS A 110 -14.03 -35.05 -2.25
N VAL A 111 -14.48 -36.07 -1.53
CA VAL A 111 -13.65 -37.23 -1.17
C VAL A 111 -14.39 -38.42 -1.77
N ASP A 112 -13.78 -39.08 -2.75
CA ASP A 112 -13.76 -40.53 -2.77
C ASP A 112 -12.51 -41.02 -3.50
N GLN A 113 -11.78 -41.88 -2.78
CA GLN A 113 -10.61 -42.62 -3.23
C GLN A 113 -11.08 -43.94 -3.85
N THR A 114 -10.36 -44.47 -4.84
CA THR A 114 -9.91 -45.87 -4.83
C THR A 114 -8.83 -46.12 -5.90
N ASN A 115 -7.82 -46.89 -5.48
CA ASN A 115 -6.66 -47.36 -6.25
C ASN A 115 -7.03 -48.50 -7.22
N ALA A 116 -6.34 -48.61 -8.36
CA ALA A 116 -5.61 -49.83 -8.78
C ALA A 116 -5.00 -49.71 -10.20
N THR A 117 -3.68 -49.87 -10.23
CA THR A 117 -2.80 -50.51 -11.24
C THR A 117 -3.36 -51.08 -12.55
N GLY A 118 -2.67 -50.84 -13.68
CA GLY A 118 -2.67 -51.76 -14.84
C GLY A 118 -2.29 -51.19 -16.21
N ASN A 119 -1.03 -51.39 -16.61
CA ASN A 119 -0.39 -51.48 -17.94
C ASN A 119 -1.16 -51.18 -19.27
N THR A 120 -0.49 -50.34 -20.08
CA THR A 120 -0.10 -50.50 -21.51
C THR A 120 -0.92 -51.38 -22.48
N THR A 121 -1.40 -50.80 -23.60
CA THR A 121 -1.15 -51.16 -25.03
C THR A 121 -2.12 -50.39 -25.98
N VAL A 122 -1.62 -49.58 -26.92
CA VAL A 122 -1.41 -49.82 -28.38
C VAL A 122 -2.68 -49.82 -29.27
N ALA A 123 -2.77 -48.76 -30.08
CA ALA A 123 -3.13 -48.65 -31.52
C ALA A 123 -4.56 -48.83 -32.08
N ALA A 124 -4.81 -47.92 -33.05
CA ALA A 124 -5.46 -48.09 -34.38
C ALA A 124 -6.98 -48.40 -34.41
N LEU A 125 -7.83 -47.47 -34.88
CA LEU A 125 -8.18 -47.13 -36.28
C LEU A 125 -9.25 -48.04 -36.91
N ALA A 126 -10.34 -47.38 -37.30
CA ALA A 126 -11.13 -47.54 -38.54
C ALA A 126 -12.49 -48.28 -38.48
N THR A 127 -13.50 -47.56 -39.00
CA THR A 127 -14.68 -48.00 -39.80
C THR A 127 -15.73 -48.86 -39.07
N ASP A 128 -17.04 -48.83 -39.32
CA ASP A 128 -17.89 -48.31 -40.38
C ASP A 128 -19.36 -48.28 -39.88
N GLU A 129 -20.23 -47.70 -40.70
CA GLU A 129 -21.69 -47.52 -40.67
C GLU A 129 -22.59 -48.52 -39.92
N GLY A 130 -23.71 -47.99 -39.39
CA GLY A 130 -24.85 -48.78 -38.92
C GLY A 130 -26.01 -47.95 -38.39
N ARG A 131 -26.88 -47.48 -39.28
CA ARG A 131 -28.17 -46.83 -39.00
C ARG A 131 -29.14 -47.84 -38.37
N GLY A 132 -29.66 -47.53 -37.18
CA GLY A 132 -30.67 -48.35 -36.50
C GLY A 132 -31.43 -47.53 -35.46
N ASP A 133 -32.71 -47.31 -35.73
CA ASP A 133 -33.65 -46.60 -34.88
C ASP A 133 -33.88 -47.35 -33.56
N HIS A 134 -33.58 -46.70 -32.43
CA HIS A 134 -34.16 -47.04 -31.13
C HIS A 134 -34.29 -45.79 -30.27
N GLU A 135 -35.52 -45.35 -30.08
CA GLU A 135 -35.95 -44.45 -29.00
C GLU A 135 -35.85 -45.20 -27.66
N PRO A 136 -35.29 -44.58 -26.61
CA PRO A 136 -35.96 -44.72 -25.32
C PRO A 136 -35.92 -43.45 -24.46
N THR A 137 -37.11 -43.07 -24.00
CA THR A 137 -37.44 -42.59 -22.66
C THR A 137 -36.66 -41.41 -22.08
N THR A 138 -37.34 -40.28 -22.10
CA THR A 138 -37.17 -39.11 -21.23
C THR A 138 -36.94 -39.50 -19.77
N THR A 139 -35.73 -39.25 -19.26
CA THR A 139 -35.51 -39.02 -17.83
C THR A 139 -35.28 -37.52 -17.64
N HIS A 140 -36.27 -36.86 -17.05
CA HIS A 140 -36.16 -35.47 -16.62
C HIS A 140 -35.05 -35.35 -15.57
N HIS A 141 -33.87 -34.89 -15.99
CA HIS A 141 -32.93 -34.29 -15.05
C HIS A 141 -33.51 -32.95 -14.58
N PRO A 142 -33.57 -32.68 -13.27
CA PRO A 142 -34.00 -31.38 -12.79
C PRO A 142 -32.96 -30.36 -13.24
N GLU A 143 -33.43 -29.45 -14.08
CA GLU A 143 -32.87 -28.15 -14.41
C GLU A 143 -31.49 -27.87 -13.81
N ARG A 144 -30.43 -28.05 -14.62
CA ARG A 144 -29.32 -27.11 -14.53
C ARG A 144 -29.93 -25.75 -14.90
N ARG A 145 -30.34 -24.98 -13.89
CA ARG A 145 -30.56 -23.55 -14.07
C ARG A 145 -29.31 -23.02 -14.73
N HIS A 146 -29.45 -22.65 -15.99
CA HIS A 146 -28.59 -21.66 -16.60
C HIS A 146 -28.75 -20.44 -15.69
N VAL A 147 -27.85 -20.30 -14.71
CA VAL A 147 -27.70 -19.04 -14.00
C VAL A 147 -27.12 -18.12 -15.05
N VAL A 148 -28.02 -17.47 -15.79
CA VAL A 148 -27.69 -16.28 -16.57
C VAL A 148 -26.93 -15.39 -15.58
N PRO A 149 -25.69 -14.97 -15.88
CA PRO A 149 -24.99 -14.04 -15.01
C PRO A 149 -25.95 -12.88 -14.75
N ASP A 150 -26.22 -12.56 -13.48
CA ASP A 150 -27.03 -11.39 -13.13
C ASP A 150 -26.55 -10.24 -14.00
N LYS A 151 -27.45 -9.65 -14.79
CA LYS A 151 -27.10 -8.53 -15.68
C LYS A 151 -26.33 -7.51 -14.85
N LEU A 152 -25.09 -7.23 -15.25
CA LEU A 152 -24.25 -6.22 -14.61
C LEU A 152 -25.08 -4.94 -14.42
N GLN A 153 -25.29 -4.56 -13.16
CA GLN A 153 -26.00 -3.35 -12.81
C GLN A 153 -25.00 -2.21 -12.74
N TYR A 154 -25.22 -1.18 -13.55
CA TYR A 154 -24.43 0.04 -13.50
C TYR A 154 -24.99 0.99 -12.45
N THR A 155 -24.10 1.78 -11.86
CA THR A 155 -24.48 2.87 -10.96
C THR A 155 -25.16 3.99 -11.74
N GLN A 156 -25.71 4.96 -11.03
CA GLN A 156 -26.00 6.27 -11.63
C GLN A 156 -24.69 6.94 -12.10
N GLU A 157 -24.85 7.89 -13.01
CA GLU A 157 -23.73 8.71 -13.47
C GLU A 157 -23.25 9.63 -12.34
N ILE A 158 -21.94 9.65 -12.11
CA ILE A 158 -21.29 10.53 -11.14
C ILE A 158 -20.37 11.48 -11.89
N GLN A 159 -20.43 12.77 -11.53
CA GLN A 159 -19.52 13.79 -12.02
C GLN A 159 -18.40 13.99 -11.00
N VAL A 160 -17.16 13.76 -11.42
CA VAL A 160 -15.94 14.16 -10.68
C VAL A 160 -15.23 15.28 -11.43
N LYS A 161 -14.18 15.88 -10.85
CA LYS A 161 -13.47 17.00 -11.50
C LYS A 161 -12.89 16.65 -12.88
N GLN A 162 -12.43 15.41 -13.06
CA GLN A 162 -11.83 14.95 -14.33
C GLN A 162 -12.86 14.57 -15.39
N GLY A 163 -14.12 14.30 -15.03
CA GLY A 163 -15.14 13.89 -16.00
C GLY A 163 -16.29 13.08 -15.40
N ARG A 164 -17.14 12.56 -16.29
CA ARG A 164 -18.32 11.76 -15.94
C ARG A 164 -17.96 10.28 -15.90
N LEU A 165 -18.49 9.55 -14.93
CA LEU A 165 -18.22 8.13 -14.78
C LEU A 165 -19.43 7.33 -14.27
N MET A 166 -19.42 6.02 -14.55
CA MET A 166 -20.30 5.02 -13.95
C MET A 166 -19.48 3.84 -13.45
N GLY A 167 -19.87 3.29 -12.30
CA GLY A 167 -19.33 2.08 -11.73
C GLY A 167 -20.26 0.89 -11.95
N ILE A 168 -20.08 -0.14 -11.13
CA ILE A 168 -20.96 -1.31 -11.07
C ILE A 168 -21.47 -1.54 -9.65
N THR A 169 -22.73 -1.96 -9.52
CA THR A 169 -23.31 -2.33 -8.22
C THR A 169 -23.10 -3.81 -7.98
N ARG A 170 -22.30 -4.14 -6.97
CA ARG A 170 -22.12 -5.50 -6.47
C ARG A 170 -23.24 -5.85 -5.50
N ARG A 171 -23.97 -6.90 -5.85
CA ARG A 171 -25.00 -7.50 -4.99
C ARG A 171 -24.40 -8.62 -4.15
N PHE A 172 -24.78 -8.66 -2.89
CA PHE A 172 -24.52 -9.81 -2.02
C PHE A 172 -25.76 -10.70 -1.97
N GLN A 173 -25.57 -11.96 -1.57
CA GLN A 173 -26.68 -12.85 -1.30
C GLN A 173 -27.53 -12.26 -0.16
N VAL A 174 -28.86 -12.27 -0.31
CA VAL A 174 -29.81 -11.70 0.67
C VAL A 174 -29.59 -12.26 2.08
N THR A 175 -29.17 -13.53 2.17
CA THR A 175 -28.88 -14.24 3.43
C THR A 175 -27.64 -13.73 4.18
N SER A 176 -26.75 -12.98 3.52
CA SER A 176 -25.52 -12.46 4.13
C SER A 176 -25.75 -11.31 5.10
N GLY A 177 -26.90 -10.63 5.02
CA GLY A 177 -27.16 -9.39 5.76
C GLY A 177 -26.31 -8.20 5.32
N LEU A 178 -25.52 -8.34 4.23
CA LEU A 178 -24.70 -7.28 3.67
C LEU A 178 -25.53 -6.42 2.70
N ARG A 179 -25.34 -5.11 2.81
CA ARG A 179 -25.84 -4.10 1.88
C ARG A 179 -25.07 -4.19 0.55
N GLN A 180 -25.74 -3.87 -0.55
CA GLN A 180 -25.08 -3.76 -1.85
C GLN A 180 -24.00 -2.67 -1.83
N VAL A 181 -23.02 -2.78 -2.73
CA VAL A 181 -21.88 -1.86 -2.80
C VAL A 181 -21.65 -1.43 -4.24
N ASP A 182 -21.54 -0.12 -4.44
CA ASP A 182 -21.12 0.46 -5.70
C ASP A 182 -19.60 0.46 -5.79
N GLN A 183 -19.08 -0.11 -6.87
CA GLN A 183 -17.66 -0.27 -7.14
C GLN A 183 -17.26 0.62 -8.32
N PHE A 184 -16.23 1.44 -8.11
CA PHE A 184 -15.60 2.24 -9.15
C PHE A 184 -14.15 1.84 -9.24
N LEU A 185 -13.83 1.00 -10.22
CA LEU A 185 -12.52 0.35 -10.35
C LEU A 185 -11.69 1.04 -11.45
N GLY A 186 -10.40 1.25 -11.17
CA GLY A 186 -9.46 1.83 -12.13
C GLY A 186 -9.68 3.32 -12.41
N LEU A 187 -9.87 4.12 -11.36
CA LEU A 187 -9.94 5.58 -11.47
C LEU A 187 -8.53 6.19 -11.45
N PRO A 188 -8.10 6.93 -12.51
CA PRO A 188 -6.79 7.56 -12.52
C PRO A 188 -6.76 8.73 -11.56
N TYR A 189 -5.83 8.72 -10.61
CA TYR A 189 -5.66 9.82 -9.65
C TYR A 189 -4.47 10.72 -9.98
N ALA A 190 -3.62 10.32 -10.93
CA ALA A 190 -2.48 11.07 -11.42
C ALA A 190 -2.23 10.75 -12.91
N GLU A 191 -1.40 11.56 -13.55
CA GLU A 191 -0.91 11.26 -14.90
C GLU A 191 0.03 10.05 -14.89
N ALA A 192 0.01 9.25 -15.97
CA ALA A 192 0.88 8.09 -16.12
C ALA A 192 2.38 8.49 -15.96
N PRO A 193 3.14 7.84 -15.07
CA PRO A 193 4.55 8.16 -14.81
C PRO A 193 5.48 7.50 -15.84
N THR A 194 5.16 7.64 -17.12
CA THR A 194 5.87 7.02 -18.26
C THR A 194 6.76 8.02 -18.99
N GLY A 195 7.72 7.50 -19.77
CA GLY A 195 8.64 8.32 -20.57
C GLY A 195 9.35 9.37 -19.72
N ASN A 196 9.22 10.65 -20.09
CA ASN A 196 9.86 11.77 -19.39
C ASN A 196 9.34 11.96 -17.96
N ARG A 197 8.16 11.41 -17.61
CA ARG A 197 7.61 11.45 -16.25
C ARG A 197 8.12 10.31 -15.37
N ARG A 198 8.84 9.34 -15.93
CA ARG A 198 9.51 8.33 -15.11
C ARG A 198 10.55 9.02 -14.22
N PHE A 199 10.56 8.63 -12.96
CA PHE A 199 11.34 9.27 -11.90
C PHE A 199 11.07 10.77 -11.74
N MET A 200 9.80 11.18 -11.89
CA MET A 200 9.33 12.50 -11.49
C MET A 200 8.19 12.38 -10.47
N PRO A 201 7.91 13.44 -9.69
CA PRO A 201 6.66 13.55 -8.94
C PRO A 201 5.44 13.29 -9.84
N PRO A 202 4.36 12.69 -9.32
CA PRO A 202 3.14 12.42 -10.08
C PRO A 202 2.55 13.72 -10.63
N GLY A 203 2.15 13.71 -11.90
CA GLY A 203 1.41 14.81 -12.51
C GLY A 203 -0.06 14.82 -12.08
N ALA A 204 -0.73 15.97 -12.27
CA ALA A 204 -2.17 16.07 -12.02
C ALA A 204 -2.96 15.08 -12.89
N PRO A 205 -4.06 14.50 -12.39
CA PRO A 205 -4.91 13.60 -13.16
C PRO A 205 -5.53 14.33 -14.35
N LEU A 206 -5.38 13.75 -15.55
CA LEU A 206 -5.91 14.33 -16.78
C LEU A 206 -7.44 14.17 -16.85
N PRO A 207 -8.16 15.19 -17.38
CA PRO A 207 -9.59 15.05 -17.66
C PRO A 207 -9.81 14.06 -18.81
N TRP A 208 -10.95 13.37 -18.79
CA TRP A 208 -11.39 12.51 -19.90
C TRP A 208 -12.67 13.04 -20.53
N GLN A 209 -12.82 12.79 -21.83
CA GLN A 209 -14.03 13.14 -22.58
C GLN A 209 -15.04 12.00 -22.52
N GLY A 210 -16.33 12.34 -22.52
CA GLY A 210 -17.41 11.36 -22.49
C GLY A 210 -17.62 10.71 -21.12
N LEU A 211 -18.20 9.50 -21.14
CA LEU A 211 -18.53 8.73 -19.95
C LEU A 211 -17.51 7.61 -19.74
N LYS A 212 -16.82 7.59 -18.60
CA LYS A 212 -15.90 6.51 -18.22
C LYS A 212 -16.64 5.40 -17.49
N ILE A 213 -16.50 4.16 -17.96
CA ILE A 213 -17.06 2.97 -17.29
C ILE A 213 -15.98 2.34 -16.40
N ALA A 214 -16.05 2.61 -15.09
CA ALA A 214 -15.08 2.21 -14.07
C ALA A 214 -15.41 0.83 -13.46
N ARG A 215 -15.29 -0.23 -14.25
CA ARG A 215 -15.71 -1.60 -13.87
C ARG A 215 -14.60 -2.65 -13.83
N HIS A 216 -13.38 -2.26 -14.23
CA HIS A 216 -12.25 -3.18 -14.36
C HIS A 216 -11.11 -2.72 -13.47
N LEU A 217 -10.44 -3.69 -12.84
CA LEU A 217 -9.22 -3.39 -12.09
C LEU A 217 -8.16 -2.84 -13.06
N PRO A 218 -7.42 -1.79 -12.65
CA PRO A 218 -6.35 -1.22 -13.46
C PRO A 218 -5.15 -2.18 -13.53
N PRO A 219 -4.23 -2.00 -14.49
CA PRO A 219 -2.90 -2.61 -14.41
C PRO A 219 -2.22 -2.28 -13.07
N VAL A 220 -1.44 -3.22 -12.55
CA VAL A 220 -0.60 -2.98 -11.37
C VAL A 220 0.73 -2.36 -11.79
N CYS A 221 1.41 -1.71 -10.84
CA CYS A 221 2.74 -1.15 -11.12
C CYS A 221 3.75 -2.27 -11.39
N PRO A 222 4.79 -2.02 -12.21
CA PRO A 222 5.80 -3.02 -12.51
C PRO A 222 6.51 -3.49 -11.25
N GLN A 223 6.65 -4.80 -11.10
CA GLN A 223 7.07 -5.39 -9.84
C GLN A 223 7.85 -6.68 -10.00
N LYS A 224 8.67 -7.01 -9.00
CA LYS A 224 9.36 -8.29 -8.91
C LYS A 224 8.61 -9.20 -7.94
N LEU A 225 7.83 -10.12 -8.49
CA LEU A 225 7.03 -11.06 -7.69
C LEU A 225 7.91 -12.10 -6.98
N PRO A 226 7.49 -12.58 -5.80
CA PRO A 226 8.19 -13.67 -5.12
C PRO A 226 8.12 -14.96 -5.94
N ASP A 227 9.24 -15.70 -5.99
CA ASP A 227 9.29 -16.98 -6.70
C ASP A 227 8.54 -18.08 -5.92
N LEU A 228 7.44 -18.54 -6.50
CA LEU A 228 6.63 -19.64 -5.98
C LEU A 228 6.98 -21.00 -6.60
N SER A 229 8.08 -21.10 -7.34
CA SER A 229 8.61 -22.39 -7.79
C SER A 229 8.99 -23.27 -6.59
N PRO A 230 9.11 -24.60 -6.78
CA PRO A 230 9.57 -25.50 -5.71
C PRO A 230 10.90 -25.07 -5.07
N LEU A 231 11.80 -24.46 -5.87
CA LEU A 231 13.08 -23.93 -5.39
C LEU A 231 12.89 -22.64 -4.57
N GLY A 232 12.09 -21.69 -5.09
CA GLY A 232 11.83 -20.42 -4.40
C GLY A 232 11.00 -20.57 -3.10
N SER A 233 10.22 -21.65 -3.00
CA SER A 233 9.34 -21.93 -1.87
C SER A 233 9.88 -22.93 -0.86
N GLU A 234 11.11 -23.44 -1.03
CA GLU A 234 11.68 -24.50 -0.17
C GLU A 234 11.68 -24.10 1.32
N ASN A 235 12.03 -22.84 1.61
CA ASN A 235 12.05 -22.29 2.97
C ASN A 235 10.76 -21.57 3.38
N MET A 236 9.69 -21.67 2.57
CA MET A 236 8.45 -20.94 2.78
C MET A 236 7.43 -21.76 3.59
N SER A 237 6.81 -21.15 4.60
CA SER A 237 5.71 -21.81 5.31
C SER A 237 4.52 -22.05 4.38
N ARG A 238 3.77 -23.14 4.58
CA ARG A 238 2.58 -23.46 3.78
C ARG A 238 1.53 -22.34 3.79
N ALA A 239 1.35 -21.68 4.94
CA ALA A 239 0.44 -20.55 5.06
C ALA A 239 0.89 -19.36 4.22
N ARG A 240 2.20 -19.07 4.22
CA ARG A 240 2.79 -18.00 3.41
C ARG A 240 2.65 -18.30 1.91
N HIS A 241 2.94 -19.53 1.49
CA HIS A 241 2.76 -19.96 0.11
C HIS A 241 1.31 -19.80 -0.34
N LYS A 242 0.34 -20.33 0.44
CA LYS A 242 -1.10 -20.21 0.15
C LYS A 242 -1.54 -18.75 0.05
N HIS A 243 -1.04 -17.87 0.92
CA HIS A 243 -1.32 -16.43 0.87
C HIS A 243 -0.80 -15.81 -0.44
N LEU A 244 0.46 -16.05 -0.79
CA LEU A 244 1.04 -15.55 -2.04
C LEU A 244 0.32 -16.07 -3.29
N SER A 245 -0.02 -17.36 -3.34
CA SER A 245 -0.75 -17.94 -4.47
C SER A 245 -2.12 -17.27 -4.69
N ARG A 246 -2.77 -16.76 -3.64
CA ARG A 246 -4.04 -16.04 -3.74
C ARG A 246 -3.89 -14.62 -4.28
N LEU A 247 -2.76 -13.97 -4.03
CA LEU A 247 -2.49 -12.62 -4.50
C LEU A 247 -2.13 -12.60 -6.00
N LEU A 248 -1.35 -13.60 -6.44
CA LEU A 248 -0.77 -13.62 -7.79
C LEU A 248 -1.73 -13.30 -8.95
N PRO A 249 -2.98 -13.82 -9.02
CA PRO A 249 -3.88 -13.50 -10.12
C PRO A 249 -4.15 -11.99 -10.30
N TYR A 250 -4.11 -11.22 -9.22
CA TYR A 250 -4.35 -9.78 -9.22
C TYR A 250 -3.12 -8.96 -9.63
N LEU A 251 -1.95 -9.59 -9.73
CA LEU A 251 -0.66 -8.91 -9.91
C LEU A 251 -0.02 -9.14 -11.30
N ARG A 252 -0.65 -9.93 -12.19
CA ARG A 252 -0.03 -10.35 -13.46
C ARG A 252 -0.04 -9.29 -14.57
N THR A 253 -1.02 -8.38 -14.54
CA THR A 253 -1.17 -7.37 -15.61
C THR A 253 -0.45 -6.11 -15.18
N GLU A 254 0.81 -5.98 -15.60
CA GLU A 254 1.69 -4.88 -15.22
C GLU A 254 1.74 -3.78 -16.28
N SER A 255 1.83 -2.53 -15.85
CA SER A 255 2.08 -1.37 -16.70
C SER A 255 2.73 -0.25 -15.87
N GLU A 256 3.59 0.56 -16.47
CA GLU A 256 4.04 1.80 -15.81
C GLU A 256 2.92 2.83 -15.66
N ASP A 257 1.92 2.79 -16.54
CA ASP A 257 0.65 3.47 -16.30
C ASP A 257 -0.16 2.67 -15.27
N CYS A 258 0.10 2.95 -13.99
CA CYS A 258 -0.47 2.22 -12.85
C CYS A 258 -1.02 3.11 -11.73
N LEU A 259 -1.05 4.43 -11.89
CA LEU A 259 -1.48 5.38 -10.85
C LEU A 259 -3.01 5.49 -10.78
N TYR A 260 -3.61 4.40 -10.31
CA TYR A 260 -5.05 4.23 -10.20
C TYR A 260 -5.48 3.89 -8.77
N LEU A 261 -6.72 4.24 -8.45
CA LEU A 261 -7.39 3.83 -7.22
C LEU A 261 -8.74 3.16 -7.52
N ASN A 262 -9.22 2.39 -6.55
CA ASN A 262 -10.51 1.73 -6.58
C ASN A 262 -11.37 2.23 -5.41
N LEU A 263 -12.65 2.50 -5.66
CA LEU A 263 -13.62 2.91 -4.63
C LEU A 263 -14.67 1.83 -4.43
N TYR A 264 -15.01 1.58 -3.17
CA TYR A 264 -16.11 0.73 -2.73
C TYR A 264 -17.01 1.58 -1.83
N VAL A 265 -18.22 1.84 -2.30
CA VAL A 265 -19.17 2.79 -1.70
C VAL A 265 -20.43 2.02 -1.29
N PRO A 266 -20.96 2.18 -0.07
CA PRO A 266 -22.22 1.54 0.30
C PRO A 266 -23.33 2.03 -0.63
N HIS A 267 -24.06 1.12 -1.27
CA HIS A 267 -25.06 1.48 -2.28
C HIS A 267 -26.25 2.21 -1.66
N GLU A 268 -26.55 3.43 -2.10
CA GLU A 268 -27.72 4.20 -1.70
C GLU A 268 -28.87 4.05 -2.69
N GLU A 269 -30.06 3.76 -2.16
CA GLU A 269 -31.28 3.74 -2.97
C GLU A 269 -31.68 5.19 -3.30
N PRO A 270 -32.24 5.48 -4.48
CA PRO A 270 -32.54 6.86 -4.89
C PRO A 270 -33.44 7.67 -3.94
N GLN A 271 -34.18 7.00 -3.06
CA GLN A 271 -35.10 7.63 -2.10
C GLN A 271 -34.53 7.73 -0.67
N SER A 272 -33.30 7.27 -0.43
CA SER A 272 -32.70 7.39 0.90
C SER A 272 -32.17 8.79 1.18
N THR A 273 -32.21 9.20 2.44
CA THR A 273 -31.55 10.43 2.90
C THR A 273 -30.05 10.33 2.63
N PRO A 274 -29.41 11.30 1.95
CA PRO A 274 -27.99 11.27 1.66
C PRO A 274 -27.20 11.10 2.96
N LYS A 275 -26.45 9.99 3.10
CA LYS A 275 -25.52 9.83 4.22
C LYS A 275 -24.14 10.33 3.79
N GLN A 276 -23.43 10.94 4.74
CA GLN A 276 -22.03 11.26 4.58
C GLN A 276 -21.16 10.17 5.22
N TYR A 277 -20.47 9.41 4.38
CA TYR A 277 -19.68 8.26 4.78
C TYR A 277 -18.26 8.66 5.18
N ALA A 278 -17.71 8.06 6.25
CA ALA A 278 -16.27 8.13 6.49
C ALA A 278 -15.51 7.43 5.37
N VAL A 279 -14.29 7.88 5.12
CA VAL A 279 -13.44 7.38 4.04
C VAL A 279 -12.24 6.66 4.64
N LEU A 280 -12.07 5.39 4.31
CA LEU A 280 -10.95 4.56 4.70
C LEU A 280 -10.07 4.31 3.47
N VAL A 281 -8.83 4.79 3.50
CA VAL A 281 -7.87 4.65 2.40
C VAL A 281 -6.84 3.62 2.78
N TYR A 282 -6.79 2.52 2.05
CA TYR A 282 -5.90 1.39 2.29
C TYR A 282 -4.66 1.47 1.41
N LEU A 283 -3.50 1.55 2.06
CA LEU A 283 -2.18 1.45 1.44
C LEU A 283 -1.66 0.02 1.64
N HIS A 284 -1.52 -0.72 0.54
CA HIS A 284 -1.09 -2.11 0.58
C HIS A 284 0.35 -2.28 1.09
N GLY A 285 0.65 -3.47 1.61
CA GLY A 285 1.96 -3.84 2.15
C GLY A 285 2.62 -4.99 1.41
N GLU A 286 3.29 -5.85 2.19
CA GLU A 286 4.13 -7.01 1.81
C GLU A 286 5.58 -6.64 1.48
N SER A 287 5.79 -5.70 0.57
CA SER A 287 7.10 -5.20 0.18
C SER A 287 6.97 -3.79 -0.37
N PHE A 288 8.09 -3.07 -0.48
CA PHE A 288 8.17 -1.86 -1.30
C PHE A 288 8.30 -2.19 -2.79
N GLU A 289 8.55 -3.45 -3.15
CA GLU A 289 8.90 -3.88 -4.52
C GLU A 289 7.76 -4.56 -5.28
N TRP A 290 6.71 -5.03 -4.58
CA TRP A 290 5.60 -5.75 -5.18
C TRP A 290 4.33 -5.63 -4.36
N ASN A 291 3.22 -6.16 -4.92
CA ASN A 291 1.83 -6.10 -4.47
C ASN A 291 1.04 -4.94 -5.12
N SER A 292 -0.24 -4.80 -4.78
CA SER A 292 -1.15 -3.80 -5.33
C SER A 292 -2.39 -3.65 -4.46
N GLY A 293 -3.05 -2.49 -4.52
CA GLY A 293 -4.38 -2.27 -3.95
C GLY A 293 -5.47 -3.17 -4.58
N ASN A 294 -5.25 -3.68 -5.80
CA ASN A 294 -6.19 -4.54 -6.52
C ASN A 294 -6.47 -5.88 -5.82
N ALA A 295 -5.50 -6.39 -5.07
CA ALA A 295 -5.64 -7.68 -4.39
C ALA A 295 -6.55 -7.63 -3.15
N TYR A 296 -7.01 -6.43 -2.77
CA TYR A 296 -7.78 -6.19 -1.57
C TYR A 296 -9.18 -5.70 -1.94
N ASP A 297 -10.18 -6.55 -1.73
CA ASP A 297 -11.57 -6.24 -1.99
C ASP A 297 -12.21 -5.49 -0.81
N GLY A 298 -12.53 -4.21 -1.02
CA GLY A 298 -13.14 -3.35 -0.02
C GLY A 298 -14.64 -3.57 0.21
N SER A 299 -15.31 -4.43 -0.58
CA SER A 299 -16.77 -4.50 -0.62
C SER A 299 -17.40 -4.91 0.71
N VAL A 300 -16.86 -5.95 1.37
CA VAL A 300 -17.43 -6.44 2.65
C VAL A 300 -17.26 -5.39 3.74
N LEU A 301 -16.09 -4.76 3.82
CA LEU A 301 -15.81 -3.73 4.82
C LEU A 301 -16.67 -2.48 4.58
N SER A 302 -16.85 -2.09 3.31
CA SER A 302 -17.71 -0.98 2.93
C SER A 302 -19.17 -1.23 3.33
N SER A 303 -19.69 -2.41 2.98
CA SER A 303 -21.06 -2.79 3.35
C SER A 303 -21.26 -2.89 4.85
N TYR A 304 -20.38 -3.57 5.58
CA TYR A 304 -20.58 -3.87 7.00
C TYR A 304 -20.28 -2.67 7.88
N GLY A 305 -19.21 -1.94 7.56
CA GLY A 305 -18.79 -0.76 8.31
C GLY A 305 -19.56 0.51 7.96
N GLU A 306 -20.36 0.49 6.89
CA GLU A 306 -20.96 1.70 6.28
C GLU A 306 -19.91 2.81 6.11
N VAL A 307 -18.81 2.48 5.42
CA VAL A 307 -17.73 3.40 5.08
C VAL A 307 -17.37 3.28 3.61
N ILE A 308 -16.83 4.35 3.03
CA ILE A 308 -16.18 4.27 1.73
C ILE A 308 -14.80 3.65 1.94
N VAL A 309 -14.48 2.60 1.20
CA VAL A 309 -13.15 2.01 1.18
C VAL A 309 -12.47 2.38 -0.13
N VAL A 310 -11.23 2.85 -0.04
CA VAL A 310 -10.38 3.20 -1.17
C VAL A 310 -9.15 2.31 -1.16
N THR A 311 -8.82 1.64 -2.26
CA THR A 311 -7.54 0.95 -2.42
C THR A 311 -6.72 1.65 -3.49
N VAL A 312 -5.42 1.81 -3.25
CA VAL A 312 -4.54 2.66 -4.08
C VAL A 312 -3.38 1.83 -4.62
N ASN A 313 -3.08 1.98 -5.91
CA ASN A 313 -1.81 1.58 -6.49
C ASN A 313 -0.84 2.77 -6.50
N TYR A 314 0.41 2.55 -6.14
CA TYR A 314 1.48 3.55 -6.16
C TYR A 314 2.75 2.90 -6.70
N ARG A 315 3.70 3.67 -7.25
CA ARG A 315 4.93 3.10 -7.82
C ARG A 315 5.71 2.26 -6.80
N LEU A 316 6.34 1.20 -7.27
CA LEU A 316 7.07 0.23 -6.45
C LEU A 316 8.52 0.11 -6.89
N GLY A 317 9.33 -0.50 -6.02
CA GLY A 317 10.72 -0.85 -6.26
C GLY A 317 11.54 0.33 -6.76
N VAL A 318 12.33 0.08 -7.80
CA VAL A 318 13.21 1.09 -8.40
C VAL A 318 12.41 2.29 -8.93
N LEU A 319 11.25 2.06 -9.55
CA LEU A 319 10.44 3.14 -10.14
C LEU A 319 9.80 4.05 -9.07
N GLY A 320 9.57 3.54 -7.87
CA GLY A 320 8.94 4.28 -6.77
C GLY A 320 9.91 4.88 -5.76
N PHE A 321 11.08 4.27 -5.57
CA PHE A 321 11.97 4.59 -4.44
C PHE A 321 13.44 4.84 -4.81
N LEU A 322 13.85 4.59 -6.06
CA LEU A 322 15.20 4.94 -6.49
C LEU A 322 15.35 6.46 -6.52
N ARG A 323 16.50 6.95 -6.06
CA ARG A 323 16.96 8.31 -6.34
C ARG A 323 17.77 8.28 -7.64
N PRO A 324 17.27 8.75 -8.78
CA PRO A 324 17.90 8.57 -10.09
C PRO A 324 19.07 9.54 -10.34
N SER A 325 19.77 9.97 -9.28
CA SER A 325 20.81 10.99 -9.38
C SER A 325 21.83 10.86 -8.26
N ILE A 326 23.07 11.22 -8.58
CA ILE A 326 24.16 11.29 -7.61
C ILE A 326 24.08 12.56 -6.75
N ASP A 327 23.39 13.61 -7.22
CA ASP A 327 23.24 14.86 -6.47
C ASP A 327 22.26 14.72 -5.30
N ALA A 328 22.65 15.24 -4.14
CA ALA A 328 21.91 15.23 -2.88
C ALA A 328 20.58 15.97 -2.94
N HIS A 329 20.43 16.92 -3.88
CA HIS A 329 19.26 17.80 -3.96
C HIS A 329 18.07 17.23 -4.73
N ASN A 330 18.22 16.07 -5.37
CA ASN A 330 17.14 15.50 -6.19
C ASN A 330 16.05 14.81 -5.36
N ILE A 331 14.80 15.10 -5.73
CA ILE A 331 13.59 14.57 -5.08
C ILE A 331 13.53 13.05 -5.30
N ALA A 332 13.42 12.30 -4.21
CA ALA A 332 13.16 10.86 -4.18
C ALA A 332 11.72 10.59 -3.68
N ASN A 333 11.45 9.36 -3.24
CA ASN A 333 10.17 9.00 -2.61
C ASN A 333 8.94 9.16 -3.52
N TYR A 334 9.09 8.89 -4.82
CA TYR A 334 8.00 8.99 -5.79
C TYR A 334 6.74 8.21 -5.38
N ALA A 335 6.91 7.03 -4.78
CA ALA A 335 5.82 6.24 -4.24
C ALA A 335 5.03 6.94 -3.12
N LEU A 336 5.71 7.69 -2.23
CA LEU A 336 5.02 8.47 -1.19
C LEU A 336 4.30 9.68 -1.81
N LEU A 337 4.91 10.31 -2.83
CA LEU A 337 4.28 11.39 -3.58
C LEU A 337 3.04 10.89 -4.34
N ASP A 338 3.06 9.66 -4.88
CA ASP A 338 1.90 9.02 -5.50
C ASP A 338 0.76 8.84 -4.49
N GLN A 339 1.08 8.37 -3.28
CA GLN A 339 0.09 8.23 -2.20
C GLN A 339 -0.50 9.59 -1.79
N ILE A 340 0.32 10.65 -1.75
CA ILE A 340 -0.12 12.02 -1.49
C ILE A 340 -1.03 12.53 -2.62
N ALA A 341 -0.68 12.26 -3.89
CA ALA A 341 -1.52 12.61 -5.03
C ALA A 341 -2.88 11.91 -4.99
N ALA A 342 -2.92 10.63 -4.62
CA ALA A 342 -4.18 9.91 -4.40
C ALA A 342 -5.02 10.56 -3.28
N LEU A 343 -4.39 11.00 -2.18
CA LEU A 343 -5.08 11.72 -1.11
C LEU A 343 -5.63 13.08 -1.53
N HIS A 344 -4.90 13.83 -2.37
CA HIS A 344 -5.42 15.04 -2.99
C HIS A 344 -6.64 14.74 -3.87
N TRP A 345 -6.57 13.70 -4.71
CA TRP A 345 -7.69 13.28 -5.53
C TRP A 345 -8.93 12.94 -4.68
N ILE A 346 -8.74 12.22 -3.58
CA ILE A 346 -9.82 11.87 -2.64
C ILE A 346 -10.41 13.13 -2.03
N LYS A 347 -9.58 14.03 -1.51
CA LYS A 347 -10.04 15.30 -0.91
C LYS A 347 -10.91 16.12 -1.87
N GLU A 348 -10.57 16.09 -3.15
CA GLU A 348 -11.23 16.88 -4.18
C GLU A 348 -12.48 16.24 -4.79
N ASN A 349 -12.63 14.91 -4.72
CA ASN A 349 -13.67 14.20 -5.46
C ASN A 349 -14.58 13.32 -4.59
N ILE A 350 -14.18 12.96 -3.36
CA ILE A 350 -14.90 11.91 -2.61
C ILE A 350 -16.32 12.33 -2.20
N GLU A 351 -16.60 13.63 -2.09
CA GLU A 351 -17.95 14.14 -1.83
C GLU A 351 -18.96 13.74 -2.91
N ALA A 352 -18.51 13.63 -4.18
CA ALA A 352 -19.37 13.18 -5.29
C ALA A 352 -19.86 11.74 -5.12
N PHE A 353 -19.18 10.96 -4.26
CA PHE A 353 -19.53 9.59 -3.92
C PHE A 353 -20.23 9.47 -2.55
N GLY A 354 -20.64 10.59 -1.94
CA GLY A 354 -21.22 10.62 -0.59
C GLY A 354 -20.18 10.53 0.53
N GLY A 355 -18.89 10.71 0.24
CA GLY A 355 -17.82 10.69 1.23
C GLY A 355 -17.64 12.01 1.97
N ASP A 356 -17.17 11.94 3.22
CA ASP A 356 -16.74 13.10 4.01
C ASP A 356 -15.23 13.28 3.92
N ASN A 357 -14.78 14.33 3.21
CA ASN A 357 -13.36 14.67 3.08
C ASN A 357 -12.71 15.14 4.41
N SER A 358 -13.50 15.45 5.43
CA SER A 358 -13.03 15.77 6.80
C SER A 358 -12.91 14.52 7.69
N ARG A 359 -13.33 13.35 7.20
CA ARG A 359 -13.29 12.06 7.92
C ARG A 359 -12.53 10.98 7.16
N VAL A 360 -11.37 11.36 6.65
CA VAL A 360 -10.44 10.44 5.98
C VAL A 360 -9.52 9.75 6.98
N THR A 361 -9.48 8.42 6.94
CA THR A 361 -8.61 7.55 7.75
C THR A 361 -7.67 6.79 6.83
N LEU A 362 -6.36 6.93 7.04
CA LEU A 362 -5.37 6.08 6.39
C LEU A 362 -5.24 4.75 7.13
N MET A 363 -5.10 3.66 6.39
CA MET A 363 -4.87 2.33 6.92
C MET A 363 -3.79 1.63 6.10
N GLY A 364 -2.84 1.00 6.77
CA GLY A 364 -1.76 0.30 6.10
C GLY A 364 -1.37 -0.97 6.85
N HIS A 365 -0.84 -1.93 6.11
CA HIS A 365 -0.26 -3.17 6.65
C HIS A 365 1.21 -3.29 6.27
N SER A 366 2.09 -3.72 7.17
CA SER A 366 3.52 -3.96 6.90
C SER A 366 4.20 -2.72 6.27
N THR A 367 4.81 -2.82 5.09
CA THR A 367 5.39 -1.67 4.35
C THR A 367 4.37 -0.55 4.11
N GLY A 368 3.09 -0.89 3.87
CA GLY A 368 2.01 0.08 3.80
C GLY A 368 1.76 0.81 5.12
N ALA A 369 1.91 0.13 6.27
CA ALA A 369 1.83 0.77 7.58
C ALA A 369 3.02 1.72 7.83
N ALA A 370 4.21 1.36 7.35
CA ALA A 370 5.37 2.24 7.37
C ALA A 370 5.12 3.49 6.49
N CYS A 371 4.58 3.34 5.28
CA CYS A 371 4.13 4.45 4.43
C CYS A 371 3.14 5.37 5.17
N VAL A 372 2.09 4.82 5.78
CA VAL A 372 1.14 5.61 6.59
C VAL A 372 1.87 6.38 7.70
N ASN A 373 2.82 5.74 8.39
CA ASN A 373 3.60 6.39 9.42
C ASN A 373 4.45 7.56 8.87
N TYR A 374 5.06 7.41 7.68
CA TYR A 374 5.79 8.49 7.01
C TYR A 374 4.86 9.64 6.63
N LEU A 375 3.67 9.36 6.09
CA LEU A 375 2.68 10.38 5.76
C LEU A 375 2.21 11.15 7.00
N MET A 376 2.16 10.52 8.18
CA MET A 376 1.84 11.21 9.44
C MET A 376 2.89 12.23 9.87
N VAL A 377 4.17 12.00 9.57
CA VAL A 377 5.26 12.94 9.88
C VAL A 377 5.60 13.89 8.74
N SER A 378 4.93 13.71 7.59
CA SER A 378 5.24 14.46 6.38
C SER A 378 4.50 15.80 6.37
N PRO A 379 5.20 16.95 6.28
CA PRO A 379 4.54 18.25 6.23
C PRO A 379 3.67 18.40 4.97
N VAL A 380 4.06 17.78 3.86
CA VAL A 380 3.34 17.84 2.59
C VAL A 380 2.03 17.04 2.59
N ALA A 381 1.85 16.09 3.51
CA ALA A 381 0.60 15.33 3.66
C ALA A 381 -0.37 15.95 4.68
N SER A 382 0.00 17.09 5.29
CA SER A 382 -0.79 17.75 6.33
C SER A 382 -2.16 18.19 5.82
N GLY A 383 -3.21 17.82 6.58
CA GLY A 383 -4.60 18.20 6.24
C GLY A 383 -5.21 17.44 5.07
N LEU A 384 -4.61 16.30 4.67
CA LEU A 384 -5.18 15.38 3.69
C LEU A 384 -5.90 14.18 4.33
N PHE A 385 -5.57 13.87 5.59
CA PHE A 385 -6.23 12.82 6.37
C PHE A 385 -6.24 13.17 7.87
N HIS A 386 -7.03 12.44 8.65
CA HIS A 386 -7.39 12.81 10.02
C HIS A 386 -7.09 11.71 11.03
N ARG A 387 -7.07 10.45 10.59
CA ARG A 387 -6.82 9.27 11.45
C ARG A 387 -5.91 8.30 10.72
N ALA A 388 -5.22 7.46 11.47
CA ALA A 388 -4.32 6.46 10.93
C ALA A 388 -4.48 5.11 11.67
N ILE A 389 -4.39 4.01 10.93
CA ILE A 389 -4.38 2.63 11.43
C ILE A 389 -3.13 1.95 10.88
N LEU A 390 -2.19 1.62 11.77
CA LEU A 390 -0.91 1.01 11.42
C LEU A 390 -0.92 -0.45 11.86
N MET A 391 -0.95 -1.38 10.89
CA MET A 391 -0.97 -2.81 11.17
C MET A 391 0.40 -3.43 10.90
N SER A 392 1.07 -3.88 11.95
CA SER A 392 2.34 -4.64 11.84
C SER A 392 3.44 -3.94 11.03
N GLY A 393 3.57 -2.62 11.16
CA GLY A 393 4.65 -1.85 10.55
C GLY A 393 4.75 -0.42 11.08
N SER A 394 5.93 0.19 11.00
CA SER A 394 6.22 1.55 11.46
C SER A 394 7.40 2.14 10.68
N ALA A 395 7.48 3.46 10.60
CA ALA A 395 8.64 4.18 10.06
C ALA A 395 9.93 3.98 10.88
N MET A 396 9.85 3.42 12.10
CA MET A 396 11.01 3.11 12.94
C MET A 396 11.59 1.70 12.73
N SER A 397 10.98 0.88 11.86
CA SER A 397 11.52 -0.46 11.60
C SER A 397 12.80 -0.39 10.76
N ASP A 398 13.75 -1.28 11.00
CA ASP A 398 15.05 -1.29 10.28
C ASP A 398 14.91 -1.45 8.75
N TRP A 399 13.83 -2.10 8.31
CA TRP A 399 13.46 -2.28 6.90
C TRP A 399 12.59 -1.16 6.33
N ALA A 400 12.20 -0.16 7.13
CA ALA A 400 11.26 0.88 6.70
C ALA A 400 11.91 2.03 5.94
N ALA A 401 13.24 2.15 5.95
CA ALA A 401 13.99 3.17 5.23
C ALA A 401 15.16 2.55 4.47
N SER A 402 15.50 3.11 3.31
CA SER A 402 16.74 2.79 2.61
C SER A 402 17.87 3.71 3.04
N ASN A 403 19.00 3.13 3.44
CA ASN A 403 20.25 3.84 3.73
C ASN A 403 21.30 3.69 2.62
N GLN A 404 20.99 2.92 1.57
CA GLN A 404 21.91 2.53 0.50
C GLN A 404 21.44 2.98 -0.90
N SER A 405 20.53 3.96 -0.96
CA SER A 405 19.91 4.40 -2.21
C SER A 405 20.94 4.90 -3.25
N LEU A 406 22.00 5.61 -2.82
CA LEU A 406 23.06 6.06 -3.71
C LEU A 406 23.88 4.89 -4.28
N GLN A 407 24.29 3.96 -3.42
CA GLN A 407 25.04 2.77 -3.85
C GLN A 407 24.22 1.94 -4.84
N LEU A 408 22.93 1.78 -4.58
CA LEU A 408 22.02 1.09 -5.49
C LEU A 408 21.90 1.81 -6.83
N THR A 409 21.83 3.14 -6.82
CA THR A 409 21.79 3.95 -8.05
C THR A 409 23.05 3.75 -8.88
N MET A 410 24.22 3.76 -8.26
CA MET A 410 25.49 3.49 -8.95
C MET A 410 25.57 2.06 -9.49
N GLN A 411 25.08 1.07 -8.75
CA GLN A 411 25.01 -0.32 -9.21
C GLN A 411 24.10 -0.48 -10.44
N ILE A 412 22.91 0.13 -10.40
CA ILE A 412 21.96 0.11 -11.51
C ILE A 412 22.56 0.83 -12.73
N ALA A 413 23.17 1.99 -12.52
CA ALA A 413 23.82 2.74 -13.59
C ALA A 413 24.92 1.92 -14.27
N HIS A 414 25.80 1.29 -13.48
CA HIS A 414 26.86 0.43 -14.00
C HIS A 414 26.30 -0.79 -14.75
N ALA A 415 25.30 -1.49 -14.19
CA ALA A 415 24.70 -2.66 -14.81
C ALA A 415 23.97 -2.36 -16.13
N LEU A 416 23.46 -1.13 -16.28
CA LEU A 416 22.77 -0.65 -17.49
C LEU A 416 23.68 0.17 -18.40
N GLU A 417 24.98 0.25 -18.12
CA GLU A 417 25.94 1.08 -18.86
C GLU A 417 25.45 2.53 -19.01
N CYS A 418 24.77 3.06 -17.99
CA CYS A 418 24.36 4.45 -17.94
C CYS A 418 25.51 5.31 -17.39
N PRO A 419 25.85 6.42 -18.07
CA PRO A 419 26.94 7.29 -17.63
C PRO A 419 26.60 7.93 -16.28
N LEU A 420 27.58 7.91 -15.37
CA LEU A 420 27.57 8.71 -14.15
C LEU A 420 28.26 10.02 -14.50
N ASN A 421 27.57 11.15 -14.40
CA ASN A 421 28.19 12.44 -14.68
C ASN A 421 29.25 12.75 -13.61
N GLU A 422 30.53 12.54 -13.89
CA GLU A 422 31.61 13.04 -13.02
C GLU A 422 31.84 14.55 -13.21
N HIS A 423 31.51 15.11 -14.38
CA HIS A 423 31.81 16.50 -14.74
C HIS A 423 30.80 17.08 -15.74
N VAL A 424 29.72 17.72 -15.28
CA VAL A 424 28.95 18.67 -16.11
C VAL A 424 28.60 19.86 -15.25
N GLU A 425 29.17 21.01 -15.60
CA GLU A 425 28.80 22.31 -15.05
C GLU A 425 27.30 22.51 -15.27
N ALA A 426 26.63 23.03 -14.24
CA ALA A 426 25.19 23.25 -14.20
C ALA A 426 24.66 23.85 -15.52
N GLU A 427 23.80 23.12 -16.23
CA GLU A 427 22.52 23.59 -16.79
C GLU A 427 21.84 22.62 -17.78
N ASP A 428 22.51 21.58 -18.31
CA ASP A 428 21.89 20.65 -19.28
C ASP A 428 21.75 19.21 -18.74
N ASP A 429 20.50 18.72 -18.77
CA ASP A 429 19.98 17.36 -18.57
C ASP A 429 20.82 16.34 -17.77
N ASP A 430 20.27 15.86 -16.64
CA ASP A 430 20.84 14.75 -15.87
C ASP A 430 20.93 13.50 -16.75
N VAL A 431 22.09 13.28 -17.38
CA VAL A 431 22.34 12.23 -18.39
C VAL A 431 22.08 10.83 -17.82
N LEU A 432 22.33 10.63 -16.53
CA LEU A 432 22.00 9.40 -15.85
C LEU A 432 20.48 9.18 -15.85
N LEU A 433 19.72 10.20 -15.44
CA LEU A 433 18.27 10.16 -15.43
C LEU A 433 17.69 9.93 -16.83
N ASP A 434 18.22 10.60 -17.85
CA ASP A 434 17.80 10.40 -19.23
C ASP A 434 18.09 8.97 -19.72
N CYS A 435 19.28 8.43 -19.42
CA CYS A 435 19.60 7.04 -19.72
C CYS A 435 18.62 6.07 -19.04
N LEU A 436 18.34 6.25 -17.75
CA LEU A 436 17.42 5.40 -16.99
C LEU A 436 15.98 5.46 -17.52
N ARG A 437 15.54 6.61 -18.08
CA ARG A 437 14.24 6.75 -18.74
C ARG A 437 14.14 5.98 -20.04
N HIS A 438 15.22 5.89 -20.79
CA HIS A 438 15.28 5.17 -22.06
C HIS A 438 15.40 3.64 -21.92
N ARG A 439 15.74 3.13 -20.73
CA ARG A 439 15.77 1.67 -20.47
C ARG A 439 14.36 1.11 -20.30
N ARG A 440 14.15 -0.16 -20.63
CA ARG A 440 12.87 -0.83 -20.33
C ARG A 440 12.80 -1.09 -18.83
N TYR A 441 11.63 -0.90 -18.21
CA TYR A 441 11.48 -1.17 -16.78
C TYR A 441 11.85 -2.61 -16.42
N GLN A 442 11.62 -3.57 -17.32
CA GLN A 442 12.00 -4.97 -17.12
C GLN A 442 13.51 -5.12 -16.91
N ASP A 443 14.33 -4.46 -17.74
CA ASP A 443 15.79 -4.53 -17.63
C ASP A 443 16.27 -3.99 -16.29
N ILE A 444 15.62 -2.93 -15.79
CA ILE A 444 15.92 -2.31 -14.49
C ILE A 444 15.54 -3.25 -13.33
N LEU A 445 14.35 -3.86 -13.37
CA LEU A 445 13.84 -4.72 -12.29
C LEU A 445 14.58 -6.06 -12.15
N HIS A 446 15.25 -6.54 -13.21
CA HIS A 446 16.03 -7.78 -13.16
C HIS A 446 17.41 -7.61 -12.52
N ILE A 447 17.86 -6.37 -12.29
CA ILE A 447 19.15 -6.10 -11.66
C ILE A 447 19.10 -6.63 -10.22
N PRO A 448 20.03 -7.52 -9.82
CA PRO A 448 20.07 -8.04 -8.47
C PRO A 448 20.35 -6.92 -7.45
N THR A 449 19.46 -6.76 -6.49
CA THR A 449 19.64 -5.87 -5.34
C THR A 449 20.12 -6.67 -4.14
N ALA A 450 21.18 -6.20 -3.47
CA ALA A 450 21.72 -6.86 -2.29
C ALA A 450 20.76 -6.68 -1.11
N LEU A 451 19.98 -7.71 -0.79
CA LEU A 451 19.12 -7.71 0.38
C LEU A 451 19.91 -8.23 1.60
N THR A 452 20.21 -7.34 2.54
CA THR A 452 20.61 -7.77 3.88
C THR A 452 19.36 -8.14 4.68
N GLN A 453 19.48 -9.17 5.52
CA GLN A 453 18.34 -9.65 6.30
C GLN A 453 17.77 -8.51 7.16
N PHE A 454 16.45 -8.30 7.09
CA PHE A 454 15.72 -7.24 7.81
C PHE A 454 16.05 -5.80 7.41
N SER A 455 16.72 -5.58 6.27
CA SER A 455 16.91 -4.26 5.68
C SER A 455 16.24 -4.18 4.31
N THR A 456 16.13 -2.95 3.78
CA THR A 456 15.70 -2.74 2.40
C THR A 456 16.67 -1.83 1.67
N SER A 457 17.04 -2.21 0.44
CA SER A 457 17.76 -1.31 -0.48
C SER A 457 16.80 -0.35 -1.18
N LEU A 458 15.52 -0.74 -1.29
CA LEU A 458 14.46 0.00 -1.97
C LEU A 458 13.36 0.35 -0.98
N GLY A 459 13.24 1.62 -0.67
CA GLY A 459 12.25 2.12 0.27
C GLY A 459 12.41 3.62 0.50
N PRO A 460 11.59 4.20 1.38
CA PRO A 460 11.65 5.62 1.69
C PRO A 460 13.05 6.09 2.15
N ILE A 461 13.43 7.30 1.76
CA ILE A 461 14.67 7.95 2.20
C ILE A 461 14.36 9.30 2.86
N VAL A 462 15.24 9.75 3.77
CA VAL A 462 15.14 11.10 4.35
C VAL A 462 15.65 12.10 3.32
N ASP A 463 14.72 12.76 2.63
CA ASP A 463 14.97 13.72 1.55
C ASP A 463 14.87 15.18 1.99
N GLY A 464 14.48 15.45 3.23
CA GLY A 464 14.29 16.82 3.75
C GLY A 464 13.00 17.50 3.26
N HIS A 465 12.23 16.86 2.39
CA HIS A 465 11.01 17.40 1.79
C HIS A 465 9.77 16.57 2.19
N VAL A 466 9.66 15.35 1.66
CA VAL A 466 8.57 14.43 2.01
C VAL A 466 8.82 13.85 3.39
N ILE A 467 10.06 13.43 3.66
CA ILE A 467 10.50 12.95 4.97
C ILE A 467 11.53 13.98 5.49
N PRO A 468 11.10 14.91 6.36
CA PRO A 468 11.91 16.08 6.73
C PRO A 468 13.14 15.71 7.57
N ASN A 469 13.07 14.63 8.35
CA ASN A 469 14.17 14.14 9.16
C ASN A 469 13.96 12.66 9.50
N GLN A 470 14.93 12.07 10.20
CA GLN A 470 14.84 10.72 10.75
C GLN A 470 13.57 10.56 11.60
N PRO A 471 12.76 9.50 11.40
CA PRO A 471 11.46 9.36 12.06
C PRO A 471 11.51 9.47 13.58
N TYR A 472 12.52 8.91 14.23
CA TYR A 472 12.68 8.98 15.68
C TYR A 472 12.90 10.43 16.19
N LYS A 473 13.53 11.29 15.39
CA LYS A 473 13.71 12.71 15.71
C LYS A 473 12.40 13.46 15.53
N VAL A 474 11.69 13.23 14.42
CA VAL A 474 10.43 13.93 14.14
C VAL A 474 9.37 13.57 15.17
N MET A 475 9.24 12.28 15.49
CA MET A 475 8.26 11.80 16.48
C MET A 475 8.63 12.18 17.93
N GLY A 476 9.93 12.33 18.24
CA GLY A 476 10.38 12.76 19.56
C GLY A 476 10.23 14.27 19.82
N HIS A 477 10.34 15.10 18.77
CA HIS A 477 10.30 16.56 18.90
C HIS A 477 8.93 17.17 18.59
N TYR A 478 8.21 16.64 17.59
CA TYR A 478 6.95 17.22 17.11
C TYR A 478 5.74 16.42 17.58
N THR A 479 5.53 16.39 18.90
CA THR A 479 4.37 15.72 19.51
C THR A 479 3.05 16.37 19.10
N GLU A 480 3.06 17.66 18.74
CA GLU A 480 1.90 18.43 18.31
C GLU A 480 1.26 17.89 17.01
N HIS A 481 2.05 17.31 16.11
CA HIS A 481 1.53 16.68 14.88
C HIS A 481 0.68 15.43 15.17
N PHE A 482 0.88 14.79 16.33
CA PHE A 482 0.16 13.59 16.76
C PHE A 482 -0.95 13.88 17.77
N SER A 483 -1.04 15.11 18.27
CA SER A 483 -1.97 15.49 19.35
C SER A 483 -3.23 16.21 18.86
N ARG A 484 -3.66 16.02 17.61
CA ARG A 484 -4.94 16.58 17.15
C ARG A 484 -6.11 15.85 17.84
N VAL A 485 -6.61 16.51 18.91
CA VAL A 485 -7.81 16.20 19.70
C VAL A 485 -9.07 16.39 18.88
#